data_AF-C7X8U8-F1
#
_entry.id   AF-C7X8U8-F1
#
_cell.length_a   1.000
_cell.length_b   1.000
_cell.length_c   1.000
_cell.angle_alpha   90.00
_cell.angle_beta   90.00
_cell.angle_gamma   90.00
#
_symmetry.space_group_name_H-M   'P 1'
#
loop_
_entity.id
_entity.type
_entity.pdbx_description
1 polymer ?
#
loop_
_entity_poly.entity_id
_entity_poly.type
_entity_poly.pdbx_seq_one_letter_code
_entity_poly.pdbx_strand_id
1 'polypeptide(L)'
;MKSLWLVSVVLLLVSCSMSAKSDKSSEAGTASKGEVVTLNKAEFLQKVFNYEKNATKWVYEGDKPCIIDFYADWCGPCKQVAPILRDLAILYKNDIVVYKVNVDKEKELAAAFGIQSIPTFLFIPKEGQPQISMGALPREEFVKQIDTFLLKKK
;
A
#
# COMPACT_ATOMS: atom_id res chain seq x y z
N MET A 1 -26.40 71.74 8.51
CA MET A 1 -26.09 72.27 7.17
C MET A 1 -25.43 71.11 6.42
N LYS A 2 -26.17 70.38 5.58
CA LYS A 2 -26.15 70.48 4.10
C LYS A 2 -24.71 70.28 3.57
N SER A 3 -24.30 69.32 2.75
CA SER A 3 -24.89 68.42 1.75
C SER A 3 -23.83 67.32 1.51
N LEU A 4 -24.18 66.06 1.26
CA LEU A 4 -24.50 65.51 -0.08
C LEU A 4 -23.38 65.76 -1.11
N TRP A 5 -22.62 64.71 -1.49
CA TRP A 5 -22.42 64.30 -2.90
C TRP A 5 -21.58 63.01 -3.05
N LEU A 6 -22.14 62.10 -3.87
CA LEU A 6 -21.51 61.05 -4.72
C LEU A 6 -20.70 59.94 -4.02
N VAL A 7 -21.24 58.74 -3.78
CA VAL A 7 -21.56 57.68 -4.76
C VAL A 7 -20.51 57.53 -5.86
N SER A 8 -19.56 56.62 -5.65
CA SER A 8 -18.84 55.93 -6.72
C SER A 8 -18.86 54.44 -6.41
N VAL A 9 -19.88 53.79 -6.95
CA VAL A 9 -19.98 52.32 -7.05
C VAL A 9 -18.99 51.90 -8.13
N VAL A 10 -17.85 51.35 -7.71
CA VAL A 10 -16.98 50.58 -8.61
C VAL A 10 -17.17 49.12 -8.28
N LEU A 11 -18.06 48.50 -9.04
CA LEU A 11 -18.34 47.08 -9.06
C LEU A 11 -17.19 46.40 -9.84
N LEU A 12 -16.14 45.96 -9.16
CA LEU A 12 -15.10 45.11 -9.74
C LEU A 12 -15.35 43.65 -9.29
N LEU A 13 -15.99 42.90 -10.17
CA LEU A 13 -16.04 41.44 -10.13
C LEU A 13 -14.65 40.91 -10.47
N VAL A 14 -13.88 40.50 -9.46
CA VAL A 14 -12.63 39.75 -9.65
C VAL A 14 -12.80 38.38 -9.01
N SER A 15 -12.74 37.38 -9.88
CA SER A 15 -13.03 35.96 -9.68
C SER A 15 -12.24 35.31 -8.53
N CYS A 16 -12.95 34.45 -7.78
CA CYS A 16 -12.36 33.46 -6.89
C CYS A 16 -11.23 32.69 -7.59
N SER A 17 -10.01 32.79 -7.06
CA SER A 17 -8.98 31.78 -7.25
C SER A 17 -8.70 31.15 -5.89
N MET A 18 -9.35 30.02 -5.62
CA MET A 18 -9.00 29.11 -4.53
C MET A 18 -7.62 28.52 -4.84
N SER A 19 -6.56 29.12 -4.30
CA SER A 19 -5.31 28.37 -4.09
C SER A 19 -5.48 27.47 -2.88
N ALA A 20 -6.03 26.29 -3.12
CA ALA A 20 -5.88 25.16 -2.20
C ALA A 20 -4.40 24.78 -2.19
N LYS A 21 -3.67 25.27 -1.18
CA LYS A 21 -2.32 24.83 -0.87
C LYS A 21 -2.45 23.40 -0.34
N SER A 22 -2.10 22.44 -1.19
CA SER A 22 -2.02 21.03 -0.81
C SER A 22 -0.91 20.89 0.23
N ASP A 23 -1.31 20.68 1.49
CA ASP A 23 -0.39 20.38 2.57
C ASP A 23 0.34 19.07 2.26
N LYS A 24 1.66 19.17 2.16
CA LYS A 24 2.59 18.05 2.24
C LYS A 24 2.59 17.57 3.69
N SER A 25 1.65 16.69 4.04
CA SER A 25 1.74 15.87 5.23
C SER A 25 2.47 14.57 4.88
N SER A 26 3.75 14.57 5.23
CA SER A 26 4.50 13.36 5.52
C SER A 26 3.81 12.57 6.63
N GLU A 27 3.34 11.36 6.36
CA GLU A 27 2.92 10.40 7.39
C GLU A 27 3.75 9.12 7.28
N ALA A 28 4.88 9.12 7.97
CA ALA A 28 5.42 7.90 8.53
C ALA A 28 4.49 7.49 9.70
N GLY A 29 3.57 6.56 9.47
CA GLY A 29 2.71 6.05 10.56
C GLY A 29 1.39 5.35 10.21
N THR A 30 1.20 4.78 9.01
CA THR A 30 -0.13 4.30 8.57
C THR A 30 -0.41 2.80 8.79
N ALA A 31 0.37 2.09 9.61
CA ALA A 31 0.13 0.66 9.86
C ALA A 31 -0.97 0.37 10.91
N SER A 32 -1.51 1.38 11.61
CA SER A 32 -2.39 1.19 12.78
C SER A 32 -3.86 0.92 12.48
N LYS A 33 -4.31 1.07 11.22
CA LYS A 33 -5.75 1.02 10.88
C LYS A 33 -6.25 -0.27 10.23
N GLY A 34 -5.38 -1.27 10.02
CA GLY A 34 -5.78 -2.51 9.33
C GLY A 34 -6.10 -2.30 7.84
N GLU A 35 -5.38 -1.38 7.20
CA GLU A 35 -5.55 -1.06 5.78
C GLU A 35 -4.52 -1.80 4.91
N VAL A 36 -4.85 -2.01 3.63
CA VAL A 36 -3.91 -2.48 2.62
C VAL A 36 -3.04 -1.31 2.16
N VAL A 37 -1.76 -1.31 2.55
CA VAL A 37 -0.84 -0.20 2.29
C VAL A 37 -0.16 -0.37 0.93
N THR A 38 -0.20 0.66 0.09
CA THR A 38 0.54 0.63 -1.18
C THR A 38 2.00 0.98 -0.94
N LEU A 39 2.92 0.18 -1.46
CA LEU A 39 4.36 0.42 -1.38
C LEU A 39 4.92 0.79 -2.75
N ASN A 40 5.80 1.79 -2.75
CA ASN A 40 6.80 1.97 -3.80
C ASN A 40 8.12 1.24 -3.45
N LYS A 41 9.09 1.24 -4.37
CA LYS A 41 10.41 0.61 -4.15
C LYS A 41 11.11 1.12 -2.90
N ALA A 42 11.17 2.44 -2.67
CA ALA A 42 11.90 3.00 -1.53
C ALA A 42 11.31 2.55 -0.19
N GLU A 43 9.97 2.54 -0.09
CA GLU A 43 9.28 2.05 1.09
C GLU A 43 9.43 0.53 1.26
N PHE A 44 9.43 -0.23 0.17
CA PHE A 44 9.71 -1.67 0.21
C PHE A 44 11.10 -1.96 0.79
N LEU A 45 12.12 -1.24 0.33
CA LEU A 45 13.50 -1.38 0.82
C LEU A 45 13.63 -1.01 2.30
N GLN A 46 12.76 -0.15 2.82
CA GLN A 46 12.78 0.27 4.22
C GLN A 46 11.94 -0.63 5.13
N LYS A 47 10.75 -1.05 4.68
CA LYS A 47 9.73 -1.70 5.51
C LYS A 47 9.68 -3.22 5.33
N VAL A 48 10.27 -3.74 4.26
CA VAL A 48 10.17 -5.16 3.89
C VAL A 48 11.54 -5.79 3.75
N PHE A 49 12.27 -5.48 2.68
CA PHE A 49 13.57 -6.11 2.40
C PHE A 49 14.45 -5.20 1.58
N ASN A 50 15.59 -4.82 2.17
CA ASN A 50 16.61 -4.04 1.49
C ASN A 50 17.54 -4.93 0.65
N TYR A 51 17.11 -5.30 -0.55
CA TYR A 51 17.93 -6.11 -1.46
C TYR A 51 19.17 -5.39 -1.99
N GLU A 52 19.21 -4.05 -1.94
CA GLU A 52 20.39 -3.27 -2.32
C GLU A 52 21.52 -3.40 -1.30
N LYS A 53 21.18 -3.50 -0.01
CA LYS A 53 22.14 -3.77 1.07
C LYS A 53 22.45 -5.25 1.26
N ASN A 54 21.46 -6.12 1.01
CA ASN A 54 21.53 -7.54 1.30
C ASN A 54 21.23 -8.38 0.05
N ALA A 55 22.11 -8.33 -0.95
CA ALA A 55 21.88 -8.98 -2.25
C ALA A 55 21.80 -10.51 -2.21
N THR A 56 22.43 -11.16 -1.23
CA THR A 56 22.59 -12.63 -1.18
C THR A 56 21.79 -13.30 -0.06
N LYS A 57 21.19 -12.53 0.85
CA LYS A 57 20.51 -13.06 2.02
C LYS A 57 19.23 -12.27 2.29
N TRP A 58 18.14 -13.02 2.51
CA TRP A 58 16.89 -12.45 2.99
C TRP A 58 17.04 -11.92 4.42
N VAL A 59 16.72 -10.64 4.62
CA VAL A 59 16.67 -9.97 5.93
C VAL A 59 15.39 -9.16 5.97
N TYR A 60 14.40 -9.62 6.72
CA TYR A 60 13.13 -8.92 6.83
C TYR A 60 13.23 -7.72 7.78
N GLU A 61 12.81 -6.55 7.29
CA GLU A 61 12.90 -5.27 8.01
C GLU A 61 11.66 -4.97 8.86
N GLY A 62 10.53 -5.64 8.61
CA GLY A 62 9.24 -5.32 9.23
C GLY A 62 9.02 -5.95 10.60
N ASP A 63 8.22 -5.31 11.46
CA ASP A 63 7.96 -5.77 12.84
C ASP A 63 6.93 -6.89 12.96
N LYS A 64 6.01 -6.99 12.01
CA LYS A 64 4.97 -8.04 11.93
C LYS A 64 5.12 -8.85 10.66
N PRO A 65 4.70 -10.12 10.61
CA PRO A 65 4.54 -10.83 9.35
C PRO A 65 3.69 -10.02 8.36
N CYS A 66 3.92 -10.18 7.06
CA CYS A 66 3.12 -9.47 6.07
C CYS A 66 2.81 -10.29 4.82
N ILE A 67 1.83 -9.79 4.08
CA ILE A 67 1.49 -10.24 2.72
C ILE A 67 1.78 -9.09 1.77
N ILE A 68 2.34 -9.38 0.60
CA ILE A 68 2.50 -8.40 -0.48
C ILE A 68 1.76 -8.89 -1.71
N ASP A 69 0.79 -8.10 -2.17
CA ASP A 69 0.08 -8.28 -3.44
C ASP A 69 0.78 -7.52 -4.57
N PHE A 70 1.48 -8.23 -5.44
CA PHE A 70 1.98 -7.68 -6.69
C PHE A 70 0.86 -7.70 -7.73
N TYR A 71 0.39 -6.51 -8.10
CA TYR A 71 -0.82 -6.33 -8.90
C TYR A 71 -0.64 -5.27 -10.00
N ALA A 72 -1.64 -5.12 -10.87
CA ALA A 72 -1.79 -3.97 -11.76
C ALA A 72 -3.25 -3.52 -11.84
N ASP A 73 -3.49 -2.26 -12.21
CA ASP A 73 -4.84 -1.67 -12.20
C ASP A 73 -5.75 -2.25 -13.30
N TRP A 74 -5.18 -2.84 -14.35
CA TRP A 74 -5.91 -3.50 -15.44
C TRP A 74 -6.18 -4.99 -15.18
N CYS A 75 -5.60 -5.57 -14.12
CA CYS A 75 -5.71 -6.99 -13.82
C CYS A 75 -7.08 -7.34 -13.22
N GLY A 76 -7.90 -8.08 -13.99
CA GLY A 76 -9.22 -8.55 -13.57
C GLY A 76 -9.19 -9.39 -12.28
N PRO A 77 -8.41 -10.48 -12.21
CA PRO A 77 -8.32 -11.31 -11.00
C PRO A 77 -7.82 -10.55 -9.77
N CYS A 78 -6.91 -9.59 -9.94
CA CYS A 78 -6.42 -8.74 -8.86
C CYS A 78 -7.56 -7.92 -8.23
N LYS A 79 -8.49 -7.40 -9.05
CA LYS A 79 -9.67 -6.66 -8.56
C LYS A 79 -10.63 -7.55 -7.77
N GLN A 80 -10.72 -8.85 -8.10
CA GLN A 80 -11.52 -9.81 -7.35
C GLN A 80 -10.90 -10.13 -5.98
N VAL A 81 -9.57 -10.20 -5.90
CA VAL A 81 -8.85 -10.48 -4.65
C VAL A 81 -8.73 -9.26 -3.73
N ALA A 82 -8.63 -8.05 -4.28
CA ALA A 82 -8.50 -6.81 -3.52
C ALA A 82 -9.50 -6.64 -2.34
N PRO A 83 -10.83 -6.90 -2.47
CA PRO A 83 -11.73 -6.86 -1.32
C PRO A 83 -11.39 -7.90 -0.25
N ILE A 84 -10.96 -9.10 -0.62
CA ILE A 84 -10.57 -10.16 0.32
C ILE A 84 -9.38 -9.69 1.18
N LEU A 85 -8.35 -9.13 0.54
CA LEU A 85 -7.17 -8.63 1.24
C LEU A 85 -7.50 -7.44 2.16
N ARG A 86 -8.44 -6.56 1.77
CA ARG A 86 -8.93 -5.49 2.64
C ARG A 86 -9.61 -6.02 3.90
N ASP A 87 -10.50 -6.99 3.75
CA ASP A 87 -11.20 -7.58 4.89
C ASP A 87 -10.22 -8.30 5.84
N LEU A 88 -9.23 -9.00 5.27
CA LEU A 88 -8.20 -9.68 6.06
C LEU A 88 -7.25 -8.70 6.75
N ALA A 89 -6.88 -7.58 6.10
CA ALA A 89 -6.08 -6.53 6.73
C ALA A 89 -6.78 -5.94 7.97
N ILE A 90 -8.11 -5.81 7.93
CA ILE A 90 -8.91 -5.36 9.08
C ILE A 90 -8.97 -6.45 10.16
N LEU A 91 -9.29 -7.69 9.76
CA LEU A 91 -9.46 -8.83 10.67
C LEU A 91 -8.17 -9.14 11.45
N TYR A 92 -7.02 -9.05 10.78
CA TYR A 92 -5.70 -9.36 11.34
C TYR A 92 -4.85 -8.11 11.61
N LYS A 93 -5.47 -6.93 11.76
CA LYS A 93 -4.77 -5.63 11.90
C LYS A 93 -3.68 -5.59 12.99
N ASN A 94 -3.85 -6.41 14.02
CA ASN A 94 -2.90 -6.49 15.13
C ASN A 94 -1.78 -7.50 14.87
N ASP A 95 -1.99 -8.49 14.00
CA ASP A 95 -1.14 -9.66 13.83
C ASP A 95 -0.25 -9.59 12.59
N ILE A 96 -0.78 -9.06 11.47
CA ILE A 96 -0.05 -8.95 10.20
C ILE A 96 -0.21 -7.55 9.59
N VAL A 97 0.60 -7.27 8.56
CA VAL A 97 0.38 -6.14 7.65
C VAL A 97 0.09 -6.65 6.25
N VAL A 98 -0.79 -5.99 5.51
CA VAL A 98 -1.04 -6.31 4.11
C VAL A 98 -0.57 -5.13 3.26
N TYR A 99 0.36 -5.41 2.35
CA TYR A 99 0.89 -4.47 1.39
C TYR A 99 0.44 -4.81 -0.03
N LYS A 100 0.54 -3.83 -0.91
CA LYS A 100 0.37 -4.02 -2.35
C LYS A 100 1.42 -3.22 -3.12
N VAL A 101 1.89 -3.78 -4.22
CA VAL A 101 2.89 -3.18 -5.12
C VAL A 101 2.33 -3.19 -6.53
N ASN A 102 2.23 -2.02 -7.15
CA ASN A 102 1.80 -1.91 -8.54
C ASN A 102 2.99 -2.18 -9.47
N VAL A 103 2.94 -3.28 -10.24
CA VAL A 103 4.07 -3.72 -11.06
C VAL A 103 4.35 -2.80 -12.26
N ASP A 104 3.36 -2.05 -12.73
CA ASP A 104 3.55 -1.09 -13.83
C ASP A 104 4.31 0.16 -13.37
N LYS A 105 4.13 0.54 -12.09
CA LYS A 105 4.80 1.67 -11.47
C LYS A 105 6.17 1.30 -10.91
N GLU A 106 6.27 0.11 -10.30
CA GLU A 106 7.47 -0.36 -9.59
C GLU A 106 8.19 -1.47 -10.38
N LYS A 107 8.49 -1.20 -11.66
CA LYS A 107 9.03 -2.21 -12.60
C LYS A 107 10.34 -2.85 -12.13
N GLU A 108 11.24 -2.05 -11.55
CA GLU A 108 12.53 -2.55 -11.06
C GLU A 108 12.34 -3.50 -9.88
N LEU A 109 11.45 -3.14 -8.95
CA LEU A 109 11.11 -3.99 -7.81
C LEU A 109 10.43 -5.30 -8.29
N ALA A 110 9.48 -5.20 -9.22
CA ALA A 110 8.86 -6.38 -9.82
C ALA A 110 9.89 -7.30 -10.51
N ALA A 111 10.85 -6.73 -11.23
CA ALA A 111 11.92 -7.48 -11.87
C ALA A 111 12.87 -8.15 -10.85
N ALA A 112 13.23 -7.45 -9.77
CA ALA A 112 14.10 -7.99 -8.72
C ALA A 112 13.49 -9.23 -8.04
N PHE A 113 12.16 -9.31 -7.96
CA PHE A 113 11.43 -10.46 -7.43
C PHE A 113 10.97 -11.45 -8.51
N GLY A 114 11.34 -11.24 -9.78
CA GLY A 114 10.98 -12.13 -10.87
C GLY A 114 9.46 -12.24 -11.10
N ILE A 115 8.72 -11.16 -10.88
CA ILE A 115 7.26 -11.16 -11.04
C ILE A 115 6.92 -11.26 -12.53
N GLN A 116 6.49 -12.46 -12.96
CA GLN A 116 6.14 -12.77 -14.35
C GLN A 116 4.62 -12.86 -14.58
N SER A 117 3.84 -12.95 -13.51
CA SER A 117 2.38 -13.01 -13.58
C SER A 117 1.75 -12.26 -12.41
N ILE A 118 0.52 -11.78 -12.61
CA ILE A 118 -0.24 -11.08 -11.56
C ILE A 118 -1.68 -11.64 -11.46
N PRO A 119 -2.26 -11.69 -10.25
CA PRO A 119 -1.62 -11.33 -8.99
C PRO A 119 -0.56 -12.36 -8.58
N THR A 120 0.49 -11.89 -7.91
CA THR A 120 1.46 -12.74 -7.21
C THR A 120 1.53 -12.27 -5.78
N PHE A 121 1.45 -13.22 -4.84
CA PHE A 121 1.48 -12.95 -3.42
C PHE A 121 2.79 -13.41 -2.81
N LEU A 122 3.40 -12.55 -2.01
CA LEU A 122 4.53 -12.91 -1.16
C LEU A 122 4.07 -12.95 0.29
N PHE A 123 4.15 -14.12 0.92
CA PHE A 123 3.87 -14.32 2.33
C PHE A 123 5.19 -14.27 3.08
N ILE A 124 5.34 -13.32 4.00
CA ILE A 124 6.58 -13.06 4.71
C ILE A 124 6.37 -13.30 6.21
N PRO A 125 6.88 -14.41 6.77
CA PRO A 125 6.84 -14.63 8.21
C PRO A 125 7.83 -13.69 8.90
N LYS A 126 7.63 -13.43 10.20
CA LYS A 126 8.57 -12.61 10.99
C LYS A 126 9.98 -13.22 11.04
N GLU A 127 10.05 -14.54 10.98
CA GLU A 127 11.30 -15.30 10.94
C GLU A 127 11.24 -16.40 9.87
N GLY A 128 12.31 -16.52 9.09
CA GLY A 128 12.45 -17.49 8.01
C GLY A 128 12.40 -16.88 6.62
N GLN A 129 12.30 -17.75 5.61
CA GLN A 129 12.20 -17.34 4.22
C GLN A 129 10.74 -17.07 3.84
N PRO A 130 10.48 -16.12 2.93
CA PRO A 130 9.14 -15.87 2.44
C PRO A 130 8.69 -16.98 1.47
N GLN A 131 7.37 -17.08 1.27
CA GLN A 131 6.74 -18.01 0.32
C GLN A 131 6.00 -17.23 -0.76
N ILE A 132 6.12 -17.71 -2.00
CA ILE A 132 5.44 -17.13 -3.16
C ILE A 132 4.23 -17.98 -3.53
N SER A 133 3.13 -17.32 -3.86
CA SER A 133 1.98 -17.92 -4.53
C SER A 133 1.61 -17.09 -5.76
N MET A 134 1.43 -17.74 -6.90
CA MET A 134 1.09 -17.08 -8.16
C MET A 134 -0.37 -17.37 -8.52
N GLY A 135 -1.05 -16.35 -9.05
CA GLY A 135 -2.45 -16.43 -9.43
C GLY A 135 -3.41 -16.06 -8.29
N ALA A 136 -4.68 -15.83 -8.64
CA ALA A 136 -5.69 -15.46 -7.67
C ALA A 136 -5.96 -16.60 -6.67
N LEU A 137 -6.09 -16.24 -5.39
CA LEU A 137 -6.39 -17.18 -4.32
C LEU A 137 -7.78 -16.94 -3.74
N PRO A 138 -8.51 -17.99 -3.34
CA PRO A 138 -9.73 -17.84 -2.56
C PRO A 138 -9.40 -17.39 -1.13
N ARG A 139 -10.41 -16.86 -0.44
CA ARG A 139 -10.27 -16.32 0.93
C ARG A 139 -9.73 -17.36 1.91
N GLU A 140 -10.18 -18.60 1.79
CA GLU A 140 -9.84 -19.70 2.68
C GLU A 140 -8.33 -20.02 2.62
N GLU A 141 -7.73 -19.94 1.44
CA GLU A 141 -6.29 -20.16 1.29
C GLU A 141 -5.50 -19.01 1.92
N PHE A 142 -5.94 -17.75 1.78
CA PHE A 142 -5.29 -16.64 2.50
C PHE A 142 -5.36 -16.83 4.02
N VAL A 143 -6.51 -17.22 4.55
CA VAL A 143 -6.67 -17.47 6.00
C VAL A 143 -5.72 -18.58 6.45
N LYS A 144 -5.65 -19.68 5.70
CA LYS A 144 -4.73 -20.78 5.99
C LYS A 144 -3.26 -20.34 5.97
N GLN A 145 -2.84 -19.58 4.96
CA GLN A 145 -1.47 -19.03 4.89
C GLN A 145 -1.18 -18.10 6.07
N ILE A 146 -2.13 -17.25 6.46
CA ILE A 146 -1.99 -16.37 7.62
C ILE A 146 -1.85 -17.19 8.91
N ASP A 147 -2.79 -18.08 9.21
CA ASP A 147 -2.84 -18.76 10.49
C ASP A 147 -1.71 -19.78 10.65
N THR A 148 -1.43 -20.57 9.60
CA THR A 148 -0.44 -21.66 9.67
C THR A 148 0.98 -21.18 9.37
N PHE A 149 1.18 -20.38 8.32
CA PHE A 149 2.53 -20.02 7.89
C PHE A 149 3.03 -18.71 8.51
N LEU A 150 2.23 -17.65 8.47
CA LEU A 150 2.65 -16.34 9.00
C LEU A 150 2.64 -16.29 10.53
N LEU A 151 1.56 -16.77 11.15
CA LEU A 151 1.32 -16.68 12.59
C LEU A 151 1.67 -17.95 13.35
N LYS A 152 1.84 -19.09 12.66
CA LYS A 152 2.16 -20.40 13.26
C LYS A 152 1.25 -20.72 14.46
N LYS A 153 -0.04 -20.40 14.35
CA LYS A 153 -1.03 -20.71 15.39
C LYS A 153 -1.05 -22.23 15.59
N LYS A 154 -0.94 -22.66 16.85
CA LYS A 154 -1.01 -24.06 17.25
C LYS A 154 -2.46 -24.53 17.34
#